data_AF-A0A8X6L4G3-F1
#
_entry.id   AF-A0A8X6L4G3-F1
#
_cell.length_a   1.000
_cell.length_b   1.000
_cell.length_c   1.000
_cell.angle_alpha   90.00
_cell.angle_beta   90.00
_cell.angle_gamma   90.00
#
_symmetry.space_group_name_H-M   'P 1'
#
loop_
_entity.id
_entity.type
_entity.pdbx_description
1 polymer ?
#
loop_
_entity_poly.entity_id
_entity_poly.type
_entity_poly.pdbx_seq_one_letter_code
_entity_poly.pdbx_strand_id
1 'polypeptide(L)'
;MKVTLTFVNSPNKSMRQSSWELGIRRALLQRIMHQLHFKPYRSRLLHDLLEEDLDRRPQFCEITCNQLTEQPNLRSKIIWTDGTCFKLSSLVSRHNSV
;
A
#
# COMPACT_ATOMS: atom_id res chain seq x y z
N MET A 1 25.43 -2.09 6.45
CA MET A 1 25.17 -2.42 7.87
C MET A 1 24.13 -3.54 7.92
N LYS A 2 24.36 -4.67 8.62
CA LYS A 2 23.50 -5.87 8.54
C LYS A 2 22.02 -5.63 8.88
N VAL A 3 21.72 -4.64 9.73
CA VAL A 3 20.36 -4.29 10.16
C VAL A 3 19.49 -3.75 9.02
N THR A 4 19.98 -2.85 8.19
CA THR A 4 19.15 -2.30 7.09
C THR A 4 18.86 -3.37 6.03
N LEU A 5 19.86 -4.19 5.72
CA LEU A 5 19.72 -5.29 4.76
C LEU A 5 18.61 -6.29 5.19
N THR A 6 18.47 -6.56 6.49
CA THR A 6 17.40 -7.47 6.97
C THR A 6 15.99 -6.96 6.69
N PHE A 7 15.77 -5.64 6.73
CA PHE A 7 14.46 -5.05 6.44
C PHE A 7 14.28 -4.74 4.96
N VAL A 8 15.35 -4.52 4.20
CA VAL A 8 15.28 -4.42 2.73
C VAL A 8 14.89 -5.76 2.11
N ASN A 9 15.51 -6.85 2.56
CA ASN A 9 15.20 -8.21 2.07
C ASN A 9 13.84 -8.73 2.59
N SER A 10 13.30 -8.12 3.64
CA SER A 10 12.04 -8.56 4.26
C SER A 10 11.32 -7.36 4.89
N PRO A 11 10.65 -6.52 4.08
CA PRO A 11 10.05 -5.26 4.56
C PRO A 11 8.95 -5.44 5.60
N ASN A 12 8.26 -6.59 5.57
CA ASN A 12 7.21 -6.94 6.54
C ASN A 12 7.74 -7.54 7.86
N LYS A 13 9.06 -7.66 8.02
CA LYS A 13 9.66 -8.32 9.20
C LYS A 13 9.53 -7.45 10.44
N SER A 14 9.07 -8.05 11.54
CA SER A 14 8.92 -7.33 12.80
C SER A 14 10.27 -7.08 13.48
N MET A 15 10.40 -5.99 14.24
CA MET A 15 11.59 -5.72 15.06
C MET A 15 11.89 -6.85 16.06
N ARG A 16 10.85 -7.57 16.52
CA ARG A 16 11.03 -8.74 17.39
C ARG A 16 11.74 -9.85 16.63
N GLN A 17 11.26 -10.21 15.44
CA GLN A 17 11.88 -11.26 14.64
C GLN A 17 13.31 -10.91 14.25
N SER A 18 13.56 -9.68 13.79
CA SER A 18 14.91 -9.22 13.44
C SER A 18 15.86 -9.21 14.65
N SER A 19 15.36 -8.95 15.87
CA SER A 19 16.14 -9.01 17.11
C SER A 19 16.63 -10.43 17.41
N TRP A 20 15.79 -11.43 17.19
CA TRP A 20 16.16 -12.84 17.36
C TRP A 20 17.14 -13.31 16.29
N GLU A 21 16.88 -13.01 15.03
CA GLU A 21 17.74 -13.42 13.90
C GLU A 21 19.14 -12.79 13.96
N LEU A 22 19.24 -11.53 14.40
CA LEU A 22 20.52 -10.81 14.48
C LEU A 22 21.22 -10.98 15.83
N GLY A 23 20.56 -11.58 16.83
CA GLY A 23 21.07 -11.64 18.21
C GLY A 23 21.23 -10.26 18.88
N ILE A 24 20.55 -9.23 18.36
CA ILE A 24 20.65 -7.84 18.83
C ILE A 24 19.49 -7.54 19.78
N ARG A 25 19.77 -6.89 20.91
CA ARG A 25 18.71 -6.40 21.81
C ARG A 25 17.77 -5.45 21.07
N ARG A 26 16.46 -5.65 21.21
CA ARG A 26 15.42 -4.83 20.54
C ARG A 26 15.58 -3.32 20.75
N ALA A 27 15.99 -2.87 21.93
CA ALA A 27 16.24 -1.45 22.21
C ALA A 27 17.39 -0.86 21.37
N LEU A 28 18.45 -1.64 21.17
CA LEU A 28 19.57 -1.25 20.30
C LEU A 28 19.13 -1.22 18.83
N LEU A 29 18.36 -2.22 18.40
CA LEU A 29 17.78 -2.26 17.06
C LEU A 29 16.91 -1.03 16.79
N GLN A 30 16.06 -0.64 17.75
CA GLN A 30 15.22 0.56 17.65
C GLN A 30 16.07 1.84 17.54
N ARG A 31 17.12 1.99 18.36
CA ARG A 31 18.02 3.16 18.27
C ARG A 31 18.70 3.26 16.91
N ILE A 32 19.21 2.14 16.40
CA ILE A 32 19.82 2.05 15.07
C ILE A 32 18.81 2.46 13.99
N MET A 33 17.59 1.94 14.03
CA MET A 33 16.55 2.27 13.06
C MET A 33 16.17 3.76 13.10
N HIS A 34 16.08 4.36 14.29
CA HIS A 34 15.86 5.81 14.44
C HIS A 34 16.99 6.65 13.85
N GLN A 35 18.25 6.28 14.10
CA GLN A 35 19.42 6.97 13.54
C GLN A 35 19.48 6.90 12.01
N LEU A 36 19.02 5.78 11.43
CA LEU A 36 19.01 5.57 9.98
C LEU A 36 17.72 6.08 9.31
N HIS A 37 16.85 6.77 10.06
CA HIS A 37 15.53 7.20 9.59
C HIS A 37 14.70 6.07 8.97
N PHE A 38 14.93 4.84 9.40
CA PHE A 38 14.30 3.66 8.83
C PHE A 38 12.95 3.41 9.52
N LYS A 39 11.86 3.58 8.76
CA LYS A 39 10.50 3.28 9.22
C LYS A 39 10.10 1.89 8.70
N PRO A 40 9.73 0.94 9.58
CA PRO A 40 9.17 -0.35 9.16
C PRO A 40 8.02 -0.15 8.18
N TYR A 41 7.94 -1.01 7.17
CA TYR A 41 6.80 -1.02 6.27
C TYR A 41 5.55 -1.48 7.04
N ARG A 42 4.48 -0.70 6.94
CA ARG A 42 3.17 -1.06 7.50
C ARG A 42 2.35 -1.70 6.39
N SER A 43 2.05 -2.99 6.54
CA SER A 43 1.18 -3.71 5.61
C SER A 43 -0.15 -2.98 5.49
N ARG A 44 -0.56 -2.71 4.25
CA ARG A 44 -1.85 -2.13 3.90
C ARG A 44 -2.70 -3.21 3.27
N LEU A 45 -3.98 -3.23 3.60
CA LEU A 45 -4.94 -4.06 2.88
C LEU A 45 -5.23 -3.33 1.56
N LEU A 46 -4.86 -3.96 0.46
CA LEU A 46 -5.08 -3.45 -0.90
C LEU A 46 -6.01 -4.42 -1.62
N HIS A 47 -6.75 -3.92 -2.61
CA HIS A 47 -7.48 -4.80 -3.51
C HIS A 47 -6.48 -5.67 -4.28
N ASP A 48 -6.80 -6.96 -4.37
CA ASP A 48 -6.00 -7.88 -5.15
C ASP A 48 -6.05 -7.50 -6.63
N LEU A 49 -4.94 -7.72 -7.34
CA LEU A 49 -4.84 -7.47 -8.77
C LEU A 49 -4.91 -8.79 -9.50
N LEU A 50 -5.85 -8.92 -10.43
CA LEU A 50 -5.86 -10.06 -11.34
C LEU A 50 -4.76 -9.86 -12.40
N GLU A 51 -4.32 -10.94 -13.03
CA GLU A 51 -3.27 -10.85 -14.08
C GLU A 51 -3.68 -9.90 -15.22
N GLU A 52 -4.97 -9.93 -15.60
CA GLU A 52 -5.53 -9.02 -16.60
C GLU A 52 -5.52 -7.53 -16.18
N ASP A 53 -5.51 -7.24 -14.86
CA ASP A 53 -5.47 -5.86 -14.36
C ASP A 53 -4.12 -5.19 -14.64
N LEU A 54 -3.05 -5.99 -14.75
CA LEU A 54 -1.69 -5.48 -14.93
C LEU A 54 -1.55 -4.68 -16.22
N ASP A 55 -2.27 -5.07 -17.27
CA ASP A 55 -2.27 -4.39 -18.57
C ASP A 55 -3.44 -3.41 -18.69
N ARG A 56 -4.64 -3.80 -18.24
CA ARG A 56 -5.85 -2.99 -18.42
C ARG A 56 -5.82 -1.69 -17.62
N ARG A 57 -5.26 -1.69 -16.41
CA ARG A 57 -5.24 -0.49 -15.55
C ARG A 57 -4.30 0.59 -16.11
N PRO A 58 -3.04 0.28 -16.49
CA PRO A 58 -2.18 1.27 -17.17
C PRO A 58 -2.79 1.79 -18.47
N GLN A 59 -3.36 0.90 -19.30
CA GLN A 59 -4.00 1.29 -20.55
C GLN A 59 -5.16 2.27 -20.31
N PHE A 60 -6.03 1.98 -19.33
CA PHE A 60 -7.10 2.89 -18.95
C PHE A 60 -6.56 4.27 -18.51
N CYS A 61 -5.51 4.28 -17.68
CA CYS A 61 -4.87 5.51 -17.24
C CYS A 61 -4.33 6.32 -18.42
N GLU A 62 -3.62 5.69 -19.36
CA GLU A 62 -3.07 6.35 -20.54
C GLU A 62 -4.17 6.97 -21.41
N ILE A 63 -5.21 6.19 -21.73
CA ILE A 63 -6.37 6.66 -22.51
C ILE A 63 -7.03 7.84 -21.82
N THR A 64 -7.28 7.73 -20.51
CA THR A 64 -7.95 8.78 -19.74
C THR A 64 -7.10 10.04 -19.64
N CYS A 65 -5.78 9.91 -19.46
CA CYS A 65 -4.86 11.05 -19.45
C CYS A 65 -4.85 11.77 -20.80
N ASN A 66 -4.84 11.04 -21.92
CA ASN A 66 -4.89 11.63 -23.25
C ASN A 66 -6.21 12.37 -23.47
N GLN A 67 -7.34 11.77 -23.12
CA GLN A 67 -8.67 12.38 -23.22
C GLN A 67 -8.81 13.65 -22.36
N LEU A 68 -8.26 13.65 -21.15
CA LEU A 68 -8.25 14.82 -20.27
C LEU A 68 -7.33 15.93 -20.78
N THR A 69 -6.27 15.56 -21.52
CA THR A 69 -5.35 16.53 -22.17
C THR A 69 -6.02 17.19 -23.36
N GLU A 70 -6.67 16.41 -24.22
CA GLU A 70 -7.38 16.88 -25.40
C GLU A 70 -8.65 17.67 -25.05
N GLN A 71 -9.33 17.28 -23.96
CA GLN A 71 -10.56 17.90 -23.50
C GLN A 71 -10.47 18.26 -22.01
N PRO A 72 -9.88 19.41 -21.65
CA PRO A 72 -9.74 19.82 -20.25
C PRO A 72 -11.08 19.90 -19.48
N ASN A 73 -12.17 20.19 -20.19
CA ASN A 73 -13.52 20.26 -19.62
C ASN A 73 -14.18 18.88 -19.44
N LEU A 74 -13.55 17.78 -19.84
CA LEU A 74 -14.12 16.44 -19.68
C LEU A 74 -14.29 16.08 -18.20
N ARG A 75 -13.35 16.50 -17.35
CA ARG A 75 -13.40 16.22 -15.91
C ARG A 75 -14.68 16.72 -15.23
N SER A 76 -15.21 17.87 -15.66
CA SER A 76 -16.44 18.43 -15.09
C SER A 76 -17.72 17.83 -15.67
N LYS A 77 -17.61 17.00 -16.72
CA LYS A 77 -18.72 16.31 -17.37
C LYS A 77 -18.89 14.86 -16.91
N ILE A 78 -17.94 14.32 -16.15
CA ILE A 78 -18.01 12.94 -15.67
C ILE A 78 -18.76 12.90 -14.33
N ILE A 79 -19.78 12.04 -14.26
CA ILE A 79 -20.47 11.68 -13.02
C ILE A 79 -19.99 10.28 -12.63
N TRP A 80 -19.39 10.15 -11.46
CA TRP A 80 -18.95 8.87 -10.91
C TRP A 80 -19.98 8.32 -9.94
N THR A 81 -20.22 7.02 -10.00
CA THR A 81 -21.08 6.30 -9.06
C THR A 81 -20.36 5.05 -8.59
N ASP A 82 -20.30 4.80 -7.28
CA ASP A 82 -19.85 3.53 -6.72
C ASP A 82 -21.03 2.75 -6.12
N GLY A 83 -21.00 1.43 -6.26
CA GLY A 83 -21.95 0.55 -5.62
C GLY A 83 -21.44 0.17 -4.24
N THR A 84 -22.20 0.46 -3.18
CA THR A 84 -21.86 0.00 -1.82
C THR A 84 -22.84 -1.08 -1.36
N CYS A 85 -22.32 -2.14 -0.74
CA CYS A 85 -23.13 -3.21 -0.16
C CYS A 85 -23.39 -2.91 1.32
N PHE A 86 -24.65 -2.62 1.66
CA PHE A 86 -25.09 -2.49 3.06
C PHE A 86 -25.51 -3.86 3.59
N LYS A 87 -24.93 -4.27 4.71
CA LYS A 87 -25.29 -5.52 5.40
C LYS A 87 -25.95 -5.17 6.73
N LEU A 88 -27.08 -5.83 7.03
CA LEU A 88 -27.80 -5.70 8.31
C LEU A 88 -27.03 -6.31 9.50
N SER A 89 -25.98 -7.10 9.24
CA SER A 89 -25.04 -7.57 10.25
C SER A 89 -24.10 -6.44 10.67
N SER A 90 -23.81 -6.31 11.96
CA SER A 90 -22.81 -5.39 12.55
C SER A 90 -21.35 -5.59 12.07
N LEU A 91 -21.14 -6.41 11.05
CA LEU A 91 -19.86 -6.62 10.38
C LEU A 91 -19.66 -5.51 9.34
N VAL A 92 -18.95 -4.47 9.74
CA VAL A 92 -18.46 -3.41 8.84
C VAL A 92 -17.54 -4.03 7.78
N SER A 93 -17.84 -3.80 6.50
CA SER A 93 -16.93 -4.17 5.42
C SER A 93 -15.68 -3.30 5.49
N ARG A 94 -14.54 -3.90 5.86
CA ARG A 94 -13.22 -3.23 5.87
C ARG A 94 -12.77 -2.73 4.49
N HIS A 95 -13.45 -3.11 3.42
CA HIS A 95 -13.18 -2.63 2.06
C HIS A 95 -13.75 -1.24 1.78
N ASN A 96 -14.77 -0.82 2.53
CA ASN A 96 -15.46 0.47 2.34
C ASN A 96 -15.36 1.38 3.58
N SER A 97 -14.50 1.02 4.55
CA SER A 97 -14.28 1.84 5.74
C SER A 97 -13.17 2.84 5.46
N VAL A 98 -13.50 4.13 5.50
CA VAL A 98 -12.54 5.25 5.48
C VAL A 98 -11.63 5.20 6.71
#